data_AF-A0A7W8FSD2-F1
#
_entry.id   AF-A0A7W8FSD2-F1
#
_cell.length_a   1.000
_cell.length_b   1.000
_cell.length_c   1.000
_cell.angle_alpha   90.00
_cell.angle_beta   90.00
_cell.angle_gamma   90.00
#
_symmetry.space_group_name_H-M   'P 1'
#
loop_
_entity.id
_entity.type
_entity.pdbx_description
1 polymer ?
#
loop_
_entity_poly.entity_id
_entity_poly.type
_entity_poly.pdbx_seq_one_letter_code
_entity_poly.pdbx_strand_id
1 'polypeptide(L)'
;MDFKSRIIEAVTSAEKEIKRVVDGHELTIKRQKEEIEELRQYASQAEEIERLQKEVQELRKQLRVSEGENLLLQVRLDLEAAKEKKKTSSELVTLTAKENPPTKISQETVDKRDTEDEWEDTLLQVRRDLEAANEKKQREKTYYENSSSTGSFAATDLSAISGSVKPAIYRYKVNVIDGTSLETFIRKYNLVERDAILPLYETKNSREIYLYTEVETIFIDLLLKEIYMVKDEFDKLQARYSPLVLKHRQLTAIKHPVREKQSADTAGIQWGSIDAKPSFLKDPIEDSLFSEQSELNKMGYRISGITREERWEVLRRAIPALGLKKVVNIISANVRLRKRQKNGEQKYQYAITEWEYDLSQLKKKYYYDGFKWPES
;
A
#
# COMPACT_ATOMS: atom_id res chain seq x y z
N MET A 1 12.41 19.87 -72.01
CA MET A 1 12.91 20.63 -70.85
C MET A 1 14.42 20.70 -70.93
N ASP A 2 14.99 21.88 -70.75
CA ASP A 2 16.45 22.09 -70.70
C ASP A 2 17.05 21.44 -69.43
N PHE A 3 18.28 20.93 -69.52
CA PHE A 3 19.00 20.33 -68.41
C PHE A 3 19.16 21.31 -67.24
N LYS A 4 19.35 22.60 -67.53
CA LYS A 4 19.43 23.67 -66.53
C LYS A 4 18.15 23.78 -65.69
N SER A 5 16.97 23.65 -66.31
CA SER A 5 15.70 23.72 -65.59
C SER A 5 15.53 22.58 -64.59
N ARG A 6 15.98 21.37 -64.92
CA ARG A 6 15.93 20.21 -64.02
C ARG A 6 16.83 20.37 -62.79
N ILE A 7 18.01 20.99 -62.96
CA ILE A 7 18.91 21.27 -61.83
C ILE A 7 18.26 22.28 -60.88
N ILE A 8 17.68 23.37 -61.41
CA ILE A 8 17.02 24.39 -60.59
C ILE A 8 15.83 23.79 -59.82
N GLU A 9 15.02 22.96 -60.47
CA GLU A 9 13.90 22.27 -59.80
C GLU A 9 14.38 21.32 -58.69
N ALA A 10 15.44 20.55 -58.93
CA ALA A 10 16.01 19.65 -57.93
C ALA A 10 16.57 20.43 -56.72
N VAL A 11 17.30 21.52 -56.96
CA VAL A 11 17.85 22.38 -55.89
C VAL A 11 16.74 23.04 -55.08
N THR A 12 15.74 23.64 -55.74
CA THR A 12 14.62 24.29 -55.04
C THR A 12 13.75 23.29 -54.27
N SER A 13 13.61 22.06 -54.75
CA SER A 13 12.96 20.97 -54.02
C SER A 13 13.76 20.57 -52.77
N ALA A 14 15.08 20.40 -52.90
CA ALA A 14 15.96 20.10 -51.78
C ALA A 14 15.97 21.22 -50.73
N GLU A 15 16.01 22.49 -51.15
CA GLU A 15 15.91 23.65 -50.25
C GLU A 15 14.60 23.66 -49.46
N LYS A 16 13.47 23.34 -50.10
CA LYS A 16 12.16 23.23 -49.42
C LYS A 16 12.11 22.08 -48.42
N GLU A 17 12.80 20.97 -48.69
CA GLU A 17 12.87 19.84 -47.77
C GLU A 17 13.77 20.17 -46.57
N ILE A 18 14.96 20.74 -46.82
CA ILE A 18 15.86 21.22 -45.76
C ILE A 18 15.14 22.22 -44.87
N LYS A 19 14.42 23.19 -45.45
CA LYS A 19 13.65 24.16 -44.68
C LYS A 19 12.59 23.50 -43.80
N ARG A 20 11.82 22.53 -44.33
CA ARG A 20 10.83 21.78 -43.54
C ARG A 20 11.46 21.01 -42.38
N VAL A 21 12.63 20.41 -42.58
CA VAL A 21 13.38 19.71 -41.52
C VAL A 21 13.87 20.68 -40.46
N VAL A 22 14.42 21.83 -40.86
CA VAL A 22 14.87 22.90 -39.95
C VAL A 22 13.70 23.43 -39.12
N ASP A 23 12.58 23.80 -39.76
CA ASP A 23 11.38 24.30 -39.07
C ASP A 23 10.84 23.25 -38.05
N GLY A 24 10.88 21.96 -38.41
CA GLY A 24 10.50 20.86 -37.51
C GLY A 24 11.42 20.71 -36.29
N HIS A 25 12.74 20.86 -36.48
CA HIS A 25 13.69 20.87 -35.37
C HIS A 25 13.55 22.11 -34.49
N GLU A 26 13.30 23.29 -35.06
CA GLU A 26 13.06 24.52 -34.29
C GLU A 26 11.84 24.39 -33.39
N LEU A 27 10.73 23.82 -33.89
CA LEU A 27 9.53 23.54 -33.09
C LEU A 27 9.82 22.54 -31.96
N THR A 28 10.62 21.51 -32.23
CA THR A 28 11.01 20.51 -31.23
C THR A 28 11.87 21.13 -30.14
N ILE A 29 12.87 21.95 -30.50
CA ILE A 29 13.72 22.69 -29.58
C ILE A 29 12.89 23.65 -28.73
N LYS A 30 11.91 24.34 -29.33
CA LYS A 30 11.01 25.24 -28.60
C LYS A 30 10.20 24.49 -27.54
N ARG A 31 9.60 23.34 -27.88
CA ARG A 31 8.86 22.51 -26.92
C ARG A 31 9.75 22.01 -25.78
N GLN A 32 10.97 21.56 -26.09
CA GLN A 32 11.92 21.13 -25.06
C GLN A 32 12.33 22.27 -24.12
N LYS A 33 12.46 23.50 -24.62
CA LYS A 33 12.73 24.67 -23.76
C LYS A 33 11.57 24.98 -22.83
N GLU A 34 10.33 24.87 -23.30
CA GLU A 34 9.13 25.03 -22.48
C GLU A 34 9.07 23.96 -21.37
N GLU A 35 9.32 22.69 -21.71
CA GLU A 35 9.38 21.58 -20.74
C GLU A 35 10.49 21.77 -19.69
N ILE A 36 11.68 22.22 -20.09
CA ILE A 36 12.78 22.53 -19.16
C ILE A 36 12.39 23.66 -18.20
N GLU A 37 11.67 24.67 -18.67
CA GLU A 37 11.25 25.79 -17.84
C GLU A 37 10.16 25.37 -16.83
N GLU A 38 9.21 24.52 -17.23
CA GLU A 38 8.26 23.89 -16.31
C GLU A 38 8.96 23.08 -15.23
N LEU A 39 9.96 22.26 -15.59
CA LEU A 39 10.76 21.49 -14.63
C LEU A 39 11.52 22.38 -13.62
N ARG A 40 12.01 23.55 -14.05
CA ARG A 40 12.64 24.52 -13.14
C ARG A 40 11.64 25.12 -12.16
N GLN A 41 10.42 25.40 -12.59
CA GLN A 41 9.36 25.87 -11.69
C GLN A 41 9.04 24.81 -10.63
N TYR A 42 8.93 23.54 -11.03
CA TYR A 42 8.72 22.44 -10.08
C TYR A 42 9.89 22.28 -9.10
N ALA A 43 11.14 22.43 -9.55
CA ALA A 43 12.31 22.40 -8.66
C ALA A 43 12.26 23.53 -7.62
N SER A 44 11.90 24.75 -8.03
CA SER A 44 11.74 25.88 -7.10
C SER A 44 10.63 25.64 -6.08
N GLN A 45 9.51 25.03 -6.47
CA GLN A 45 8.43 24.67 -5.55
C GLN A 45 8.87 23.59 -4.55
N ALA A 46 9.67 22.62 -4.99
CA ALA A 46 10.19 21.57 -4.11
C ALA A 46 11.09 22.14 -3.00
N GLU A 47 11.96 23.11 -3.32
CA GLU A 47 12.80 23.80 -2.34
C GLU A 47 11.95 24.59 -1.31
N GLU A 48 10.87 25.24 -1.76
CA GLU A 48 9.94 25.95 -0.86
C GLU A 48 9.21 24.98 0.08
N ILE A 49 8.75 23.83 -0.44
CA ILE A 49 8.13 22.78 0.38
C ILE A 49 9.12 22.25 1.43
N GLU A 50 10.38 22.02 1.06
CA GLU A 50 11.41 21.57 2.02
C GLU A 50 11.65 22.62 3.12
N ARG A 51 11.66 23.91 2.77
CA ARG A 51 11.79 25.02 3.72
C ARG A 51 10.63 25.05 4.72
N LEU A 52 9.40 24.95 4.24
CA LEU A 52 8.20 24.92 5.08
C LEU A 52 8.16 23.68 5.98
N GLN A 53 8.62 22.52 5.49
CA GLN A 53 8.73 21.32 6.31
C GLN A 53 9.71 21.50 7.47
N LYS A 54 10.86 22.13 7.24
CA LYS A 54 11.83 22.46 8.30
C LYS A 54 11.23 23.43 9.33
N GLU A 55 10.50 24.44 8.88
CA GLU A 55 9.80 25.38 9.76
C GLU A 55 8.74 24.70 10.64
N VAL A 56 7.90 23.84 10.07
CA VAL A 56 6.90 23.05 10.81
C VAL A 56 7.57 22.12 11.83
N GLN A 57 8.70 21.50 11.48
CA GLN A 57 9.46 20.67 12.42
C GLN A 57 9.99 21.47 13.61
N GLU A 58 10.48 22.69 13.37
CA GLU A 58 11.00 23.56 14.42
C GLU A 58 9.87 24.06 15.35
N LEU A 59 8.74 24.49 14.79
CA LEU A 59 7.55 24.86 15.56
C LEU A 59 7.04 23.70 16.43
N ARG A 60 7.09 22.46 15.93
CA ARG A 60 6.75 21.26 16.72
C ARG A 60 7.72 20.97 17.86
N LYS A 61 9.00 21.36 17.74
CA LYS A 61 9.95 21.24 18.85
C LYS A 61 9.66 22.30 19.91
N GLN A 62 9.42 23.54 19.49
CA GLN A 62 9.07 24.63 20.40
C GLN A 62 7.77 24.33 21.18
N LEU A 63 6.75 23.81 20.49
CA LEU A 63 5.51 23.39 21.15
C LEU A 63 5.75 22.34 22.24
N ARG A 64 6.54 21.30 21.94
CA ARG A 64 6.89 20.25 22.92
C ARG A 64 7.62 20.79 24.15
N VAL A 65 8.52 21.77 23.96
CA VAL A 65 9.20 22.44 25.09
C VAL A 65 8.17 23.20 25.93
N SER A 66 7.30 23.99 25.30
CA SER A 66 6.26 24.76 26.01
C SER A 66 5.24 23.88 26.74
N GLU A 67 4.86 22.74 26.14
CA GLU A 67 3.99 21.75 26.79
C GLU A 67 4.67 21.12 28.00
N GLY A 68 5.97 20.82 27.91
CA GLY A 68 6.77 20.34 29.04
C GLY A 68 6.85 21.35 30.19
N GLU A 69 7.09 22.63 29.88
CA GLU A 69 7.10 23.71 30.86
C GLU A 69 5.72 23.89 31.53
N ASN A 70 4.64 23.85 30.75
CA ASN A 70 3.28 23.93 31.27
C ASN A 70 2.94 22.75 32.20
N LEU A 71 3.37 21.53 31.87
CA LEU A 71 3.19 20.37 32.73
C LEU A 71 3.96 20.52 34.06
N LEU A 72 5.19 21.04 34.01
CA LEU A 72 5.98 21.31 35.21
C LEU A 72 5.31 22.36 36.11
N LEU A 73 4.76 23.43 35.52
CA LEU A 73 3.99 24.44 36.24
C LEU A 73 2.73 23.85 36.88
N GLN A 74 2.00 23.00 36.15
CA GLN A 74 0.81 22.32 36.67
C GLN A 74 1.15 21.43 37.88
N VAL A 75 2.19 20.61 37.77
CA VAL A 75 2.67 19.76 38.88
C VAL A 75 3.04 20.59 40.11
N ARG A 76 3.69 21.75 39.91
CA ARG A 76 4.04 22.66 41.00
C ARG A 76 2.80 23.23 41.69
N LEU A 77 1.81 23.68 40.92
CA LEU A 77 0.54 24.20 41.45
C LEU A 77 -0.21 23.12 42.25
N ASP A 78 -0.23 21.88 41.75
CA ASP A 78 -0.89 20.75 42.43
C ASP A 78 -0.18 20.41 43.77
N LEU A 79 1.16 20.46 43.79
CA LEU A 79 1.94 20.26 45.02
C LEU A 79 1.72 21.38 46.05
N GLU A 80 1.63 22.64 45.61
CA GLU A 80 1.32 23.78 46.47
C GLU A 80 -0.11 23.65 47.04
N ALA A 81 -1.09 23.30 46.21
CA ALA A 81 -2.47 23.05 46.65
C ALA A 81 -2.57 21.87 47.65
N ALA A 82 -1.78 20.81 47.48
CA ALA A 82 -1.73 19.69 48.40
C ALA A 82 -1.11 20.08 49.77
N LYS A 83 -0.12 20.98 49.78
CA LYS A 83 0.47 21.52 51.02
C LYS A 83 -0.54 22.35 51.81
N GLU A 84 -1.31 23.21 51.14
CA GLU A 84 -2.37 24.00 51.78
C GLU A 84 -3.49 23.11 52.36
N LYS A 85 -3.87 22.03 51.66
CA LYS A 85 -4.83 21.04 52.19
C LYS A 85 -4.31 20.29 53.42
N LYS A 86 -3.01 19.96 53.48
CA LYS A 86 -2.40 19.33 54.67
C LYS A 86 -2.35 20.28 55.86
N LYS A 87 -2.03 21.56 55.63
CA LYS A 87 -1.98 22.58 56.68
C LYS A 87 -3.35 22.75 57.35
N THR A 88 -4.39 22.92 56.54
CA THR A 88 -5.78 23.07 57.00
C THR A 88 -6.32 21.82 57.73
N SER A 89 -5.97 20.62 57.27
CA SER A 89 -6.36 19.37 57.98
C SER A 89 -5.60 19.14 59.29
N SER A 90 -4.33 19.56 59.37
CA SER A 90 -3.57 19.47 60.62
C SER A 90 -4.08 20.40 61.73
N GLU A 91 -4.57 21.59 61.38
CA GLU A 91 -5.19 22.51 62.36
C GLU A 91 -6.52 21.96 62.91
N LEU A 92 -7.28 21.22 62.10
CA LEU A 92 -8.55 20.60 62.53
C LEU A 92 -8.36 19.44 63.52
N VAL A 93 -7.27 18.68 63.41
CA VAL A 93 -6.99 17.52 64.29
C VAL A 93 -6.60 17.95 65.70
N THR A 94 -5.98 19.12 65.87
CA THR A 94 -5.67 19.68 67.19
C THR A 94 -6.91 20.06 68.03
N LEU A 95 -8.10 20.14 67.44
CA LEU A 95 -9.34 20.46 68.16
C LEU A 95 -10.16 19.21 68.59
N THR A 96 -9.76 17.99 68.21
CA THR A 96 -10.54 16.77 68.45
C THR A 96 -9.82 15.68 69.26
N ALA A 97 -8.60 15.95 69.75
CA ALA A 97 -7.85 15.02 70.60
C ALA A 97 -8.19 15.19 72.10
N LYS A 98 -9.41 14.83 72.49
CA LYS A 98 -9.77 14.42 73.86
C LYS A 98 -10.74 13.24 73.73
N GLU A 99 -10.48 12.20 74.52
CA GLU A 99 -11.27 10.95 74.66
C GLU A 99 -10.92 9.80 73.70
N ASN A 100 -10.00 8.93 74.12
CA ASN A 100 -10.34 7.57 74.57
C ASN A 100 -9.10 6.76 75.02
N PRO A 101 -9.22 5.88 76.04
CA PRO A 101 -8.10 5.12 76.61
C PRO A 101 -7.83 3.78 75.89
N PRO A 102 -6.63 3.18 76.06
CA PRO A 102 -6.19 2.02 75.29
C PRO A 102 -6.50 0.68 75.96
N THR A 103 -7.00 -0.27 75.18
CA THR A 103 -7.25 -1.67 75.60
C THR A 103 -6.07 -2.56 75.20
N LYS A 104 -5.47 -3.23 76.19
CA LYS A 104 -4.37 -4.20 76.06
C LYS A 104 -4.85 -5.51 75.41
N ILE A 105 -4.10 -6.03 74.44
CA ILE A 105 -4.21 -7.42 73.96
C ILE A 105 -2.80 -8.02 73.88
N SER A 106 -2.75 -9.29 74.30
CA SER A 106 -1.60 -10.09 74.72
C SER A 106 -0.62 -10.46 73.59
N GLN A 107 0.65 -10.63 74.00
CA GLN A 107 1.79 -11.01 73.20
C GLN A 107 1.86 -12.53 73.02
N GLU A 108 1.92 -12.98 71.77
CA GLU A 108 2.33 -14.32 71.36
C GLU A 108 3.67 -14.18 70.64
N THR A 109 4.73 -14.74 71.21
CA THR A 109 6.10 -14.64 70.70
C THR A 109 6.35 -15.73 69.65
N VAL A 110 5.98 -15.43 68.41
CA VAL A 110 6.47 -16.14 67.22
C VAL A 110 7.79 -15.48 66.81
N ASP A 111 8.77 -16.31 66.48
CA ASP A 111 10.12 -15.94 66.09
C ASP A 111 10.09 -14.98 64.88
N LYS A 112 10.14 -13.68 65.17
CA LYS A 112 10.12 -12.57 64.21
C LYS A 112 11.47 -12.47 63.54
N ARG A 113 11.73 -13.31 62.54
CA ARG A 113 12.54 -12.84 61.42
C ARG A 113 11.62 -12.03 60.54
N ASP A 114 11.71 -10.73 60.76
CA ASP A 114 11.35 -9.59 59.91
C ASP A 114 10.40 -9.94 58.76
N THR A 115 9.12 -10.18 59.10
CA THR A 115 8.04 -10.17 58.12
C THR A 115 8.00 -8.83 57.35
N GLU A 116 8.54 -7.75 57.93
CA GLU A 116 8.70 -6.48 57.22
C GLU A 116 9.65 -6.59 56.02
N ASP A 117 10.76 -7.33 56.13
CA ASP A 117 11.73 -7.47 55.04
C ASP A 117 11.14 -8.25 53.84
N GLU A 118 10.34 -9.29 54.09
CA GLU A 118 9.65 -10.03 53.03
C GLU A 118 8.58 -9.17 52.32
N TRP A 119 7.93 -8.27 53.06
CA TRP A 119 6.97 -7.32 52.51
C TRP A 119 7.64 -6.21 51.69
N GLU A 120 8.82 -5.75 52.10
CA GLU A 120 9.59 -4.77 51.33
C GLU A 120 10.10 -5.36 50.02
N ASP A 121 10.61 -6.59 50.02
CA ASP A 121 11.08 -7.27 48.81
C ASP A 121 9.95 -7.53 47.82
N THR A 122 8.77 -7.94 48.31
CA THR A 122 7.60 -8.12 47.44
C THR A 122 7.10 -6.80 46.86
N LEU A 123 7.10 -5.71 47.62
CA LEU A 123 6.77 -4.37 47.11
C LEU A 123 7.78 -3.86 46.07
N LEU A 124 9.08 -4.12 46.28
CA LEU A 124 10.14 -3.80 45.33
C LEU A 124 9.98 -4.56 44.02
N GLN A 125 9.62 -5.84 44.10
CA GLN A 125 9.37 -6.67 42.92
C GLN A 125 8.14 -6.17 42.15
N VAL A 126 7.03 -5.88 42.82
CA VAL A 126 5.82 -5.34 42.19
C VAL A 126 6.09 -3.99 41.51
N ARG A 127 6.91 -3.12 42.11
CA ARG A 127 7.32 -1.85 41.46
C ARG A 127 8.13 -2.08 40.18
N ARG A 128 9.11 -3.00 40.22
CA ARG A 128 9.90 -3.35 39.02
C ARG A 128 9.02 -3.92 37.91
N ASP A 129 8.05 -4.77 38.25
CA ASP A 129 7.14 -5.36 37.27
C ASP A 129 6.18 -4.31 36.67
N LEU A 130 5.70 -3.35 37.48
CA LEU A 130 4.89 -2.23 37.00
C LEU A 130 5.67 -1.25 36.11
N GLU A 131 6.93 -0.97 36.45
CA GLU A 131 7.81 -0.15 35.60
C GLU A 131 8.10 -0.83 34.26
N ALA A 132 8.44 -2.13 34.27
CA ALA A 132 8.66 -2.90 33.05
C ALA A 132 7.39 -2.98 32.18
N ALA A 133 6.21 -3.14 32.79
CA ALA A 133 4.93 -3.13 32.08
C ALA A 133 4.61 -1.76 31.45
N ASN A 134 4.89 -0.67 32.17
CA ASN A 134 4.73 0.69 31.64
C ASN A 134 5.71 0.98 30.51
N GLU A 135 6.97 0.55 30.63
CA GLU A 135 7.97 0.72 29.58
C GLU A 135 7.58 -0.07 28.32
N LYS A 136 7.09 -1.31 28.48
CA LYS A 136 6.52 -2.11 27.38
C LYS A 136 5.34 -1.38 26.72
N LYS A 137 4.42 -0.84 27.52
CA LYS A 137 3.26 -0.09 27.02
C LYS A 137 3.66 1.19 26.29
N GLN A 138 4.71 1.89 26.74
CA GLN A 138 5.24 3.06 26.04
C GLN A 138 5.94 2.68 24.72
N ARG A 139 6.70 1.58 24.68
CA ARG A 139 7.29 1.05 23.44
C ARG A 139 6.22 0.66 22.42
N GLU A 140 5.14 0.00 22.87
CA GLU A 140 4.00 -0.32 22.00
C GLU A 140 3.26 0.95 21.54
N LYS A 141 3.01 1.91 22.44
CA LYS A 141 2.31 3.15 22.11
C LYS A 141 3.09 4.00 21.11
N THR A 142 4.40 4.19 21.31
CA THR A 142 5.27 4.90 20.36
C THR A 142 5.33 4.19 19.00
N TYR A 143 5.28 2.85 18.99
CA TYR A 143 5.19 2.07 17.75
C TYR A 143 3.85 2.30 17.02
N TYR A 144 2.73 2.29 17.73
CA TYR A 144 1.40 2.47 17.14
C TYR A 144 1.12 3.92 16.71
N GLU A 145 1.49 4.92 17.50
CA GLU A 145 1.31 6.35 17.16
C GLU A 145 2.14 6.76 15.93
N ASN A 146 3.29 6.11 15.72
CA ASN A 146 4.07 6.29 14.49
C ASN A 146 3.46 5.57 13.27
N SER A 147 2.57 4.60 13.47
CA SER A 147 1.97 3.78 12.40
C SER A 147 0.52 4.13 12.05
N SER A 148 -0.24 4.80 12.94
CA SER A 148 -1.68 5.05 12.73
C SER A 148 -2.02 6.35 11.98
N SER A 149 -1.03 7.19 11.66
CA SER A 149 -1.25 8.49 11.00
C SER A 149 -1.42 8.44 9.47
N THR A 150 -1.44 7.25 8.84
CA THR A 150 -1.61 7.10 7.38
C THR A 150 -2.91 6.38 6.98
N GLY A 151 -4.00 6.66 7.70
CA GLY A 151 -5.34 6.15 7.41
C GLY A 151 -6.26 7.17 6.74
N SER A 152 -5.84 7.83 5.66
CA SER A 152 -6.74 8.60 4.80
C SER A 152 -6.48 8.23 3.35
N PHE A 153 -7.43 7.48 2.78
CA PHE A 153 -7.44 7.04 1.38
C PHE A 153 -7.68 8.24 0.46
N ALA A 154 -6.59 8.88 0.03
CA ALA A 154 -6.57 9.64 -1.21
C ALA A 154 -5.79 8.83 -2.25
N ALA A 155 -6.45 8.48 -3.35
CA ALA A 155 -5.82 7.88 -4.52
C ALA A 155 -4.82 8.90 -5.09
N THR A 156 -3.57 8.82 -4.65
CA THR A 156 -2.52 9.76 -5.03
C THR A 156 -1.53 9.05 -5.95
N ASP A 157 -1.15 9.80 -6.97
CA ASP A 157 -0.27 9.47 -8.08
C ASP A 157 0.96 8.64 -7.67
N LEU A 158 1.12 7.45 -8.27
CA LEU A 158 2.14 6.45 -7.92
C LEU A 158 3.57 6.87 -8.31
N SER A 159 3.72 7.98 -9.03
CA SER A 159 5.00 8.47 -9.54
C SER A 159 5.75 9.40 -8.57
N ALA A 160 5.06 10.01 -7.59
CA ALA A 160 5.65 10.98 -6.66
C ALA A 160 6.20 10.38 -5.34
N ILE A 161 6.15 9.05 -5.17
CA ILE A 161 6.37 8.33 -3.89
C ILE A 161 7.80 7.73 -3.80
N SER A 162 8.79 8.33 -4.48
CA SER A 162 10.20 7.92 -4.39
C SER A 162 11.04 8.78 -3.45
N GLY A 163 10.52 9.91 -2.95
CA GLY A 163 11.18 10.76 -1.95
C GLY A 163 10.74 10.42 -0.52
N SER A 164 11.63 9.80 0.26
CA SER A 164 11.53 9.58 1.73
C SER A 164 10.26 8.88 2.24
N VAL A 165 9.88 7.74 1.65
CA VAL A 165 8.79 6.94 2.20
C VAL A 165 9.33 6.13 3.37
N LYS A 166 8.79 6.38 4.57
CA LYS A 166 9.08 5.54 5.74
C LYS A 166 8.82 4.07 5.39
N PRO A 167 9.72 3.13 5.78
CA PRO A 167 9.55 1.73 5.48
C PRO A 167 8.21 1.21 6.03
N ALA A 168 7.45 0.50 5.20
CA ALA A 168 6.15 0.00 5.59
C ALA A 168 6.29 -1.30 6.41
N ILE A 169 5.36 -1.50 7.36
CA ILE A 169 5.36 -2.69 8.23
C ILE A 169 4.59 -3.82 7.55
N TYR A 170 5.26 -4.94 7.29
CA TYR A 170 4.65 -6.11 6.64
C TYR A 170 4.53 -7.28 7.61
N ARG A 171 3.30 -7.65 7.97
CA ARG A 171 3.00 -8.76 8.90
C ARG A 171 2.81 -10.13 8.22
N TYR A 172 2.97 -10.19 6.91
CA TYR A 172 2.74 -11.39 6.11
C TYR A 172 3.97 -12.31 6.09
N LYS A 173 3.79 -13.56 5.65
CA LYS A 173 4.91 -14.50 5.45
C LYS A 173 5.78 -14.01 4.30
N VAL A 174 7.10 -14.08 4.47
CA VAL A 174 8.05 -13.75 3.40
C VAL A 174 8.14 -14.89 2.40
N ASN A 175 7.92 -14.62 1.12
CA ASN A 175 8.15 -15.57 0.05
C ASN A 175 9.64 -15.57 -0.32
N VAL A 176 10.34 -16.65 0.01
CA VAL A 176 11.78 -16.77 -0.28
C VAL A 176 11.96 -17.36 -1.67
N ILE A 177 12.66 -16.61 -2.52
CA ILE A 177 12.93 -16.96 -3.93
C ILE A 177 14.41 -17.17 -4.16
N ASP A 178 14.75 -18.06 -5.10
CA ASP A 178 16.13 -18.24 -5.52
C ASP A 178 16.60 -17.03 -6.35
N GLY A 179 17.84 -16.59 -6.15
CA GLY A 179 18.41 -15.43 -6.84
C GLY A 179 18.41 -15.61 -8.35
N THR A 180 18.59 -16.84 -8.83
CA THR A 180 18.51 -17.19 -10.26
C THR A 180 17.14 -16.94 -10.88
N SER A 181 16.07 -16.96 -10.07
CA SER A 181 14.68 -16.80 -10.52
C SER A 181 14.14 -15.38 -10.36
N LEU A 182 14.90 -14.48 -9.71
CA LEU A 182 14.47 -13.14 -9.31
C LEU A 182 13.91 -12.33 -10.48
N GLU A 183 14.65 -12.22 -11.59
CA GLU A 183 14.21 -11.45 -12.76
C GLU A 183 12.88 -11.95 -13.34
N THR A 184 12.67 -13.27 -13.30
CA THR A 184 11.43 -13.88 -13.79
C THR A 184 10.25 -13.52 -12.88
N PHE A 185 10.47 -13.50 -11.56
CA PHE A 185 9.47 -13.05 -10.59
C PHE A 185 9.16 -11.56 -10.73
N ILE A 186 10.19 -10.70 -10.88
CA ILE A 186 10.03 -9.25 -11.07
C ILE A 186 9.12 -8.99 -12.27
N ARG A 187 9.38 -9.62 -13.42
CA ARG A 187 8.57 -9.43 -14.63
C ARG A 187 7.15 -9.99 -14.49
N LYS A 188 7.01 -11.16 -13.85
CA LYS A 188 5.72 -11.86 -13.76
C LYS A 188 4.74 -11.18 -12.80
N TYR A 189 5.23 -10.74 -11.65
CA TYR A 189 4.42 -10.17 -10.57
C TYR A 189 4.56 -8.65 -10.49
N ASN A 190 5.30 -8.03 -11.41
CA ASN A 190 5.59 -6.60 -11.43
C ASN A 190 6.12 -6.12 -10.06
N LEU A 191 7.09 -6.86 -9.52
CA LEU A 191 7.61 -6.61 -8.18
C LEU A 191 8.37 -5.29 -8.15
N VAL A 192 8.20 -4.55 -7.07
CA VAL A 192 8.88 -3.27 -6.82
C VAL A 192 9.77 -3.42 -5.59
N GLU A 193 11.02 -2.99 -5.72
CA GLU A 193 11.98 -2.95 -4.61
C GLU A 193 11.62 -1.83 -3.63
N ARG A 194 11.61 -2.13 -2.33
CA ARG A 194 11.28 -1.20 -1.25
C ARG A 194 11.95 -1.60 0.05
N ASP A 195 12.20 -0.61 0.90
CA ASP A 195 12.53 -0.81 2.31
C ASP A 195 11.29 -1.27 3.10
N ALA A 196 11.49 -2.14 4.08
CA ALA A 196 10.40 -2.68 4.88
C ALA A 196 10.78 -3.00 6.32
N ILE A 197 9.76 -2.99 7.18
CA ILE A 197 9.87 -3.44 8.56
C ILE A 197 9.21 -4.81 8.68
N LEU A 198 9.99 -5.82 9.06
CA LEU A 198 9.55 -7.21 9.20
C LEU A 198 9.48 -7.65 10.67
N PRO A 199 8.42 -8.38 11.08
CA PRO A 199 8.31 -8.94 12.41
C PRO A 199 9.11 -10.22 12.56
N LEU A 200 9.87 -10.30 13.65
CA LEU A 200 10.59 -11.47 14.13
C LEU A 200 9.82 -12.11 15.28
N TYR A 201 9.77 -13.44 15.28
CA TYR A 201 9.02 -14.24 16.25
C TYR A 201 9.98 -15.11 17.06
N GLU A 202 9.63 -15.44 18.29
CA GLU A 202 10.44 -16.36 19.11
C GLU A 202 10.48 -17.78 18.52
N THR A 203 9.36 -18.26 17.98
CA THR A 203 9.24 -19.57 17.33
C THR A 203 8.40 -19.47 16.06
N LYS A 204 8.51 -20.49 15.17
CA LYS A 204 7.71 -20.58 13.94
C LYS A 204 6.19 -20.51 14.19
N ASN A 205 5.75 -20.98 15.36
CA ASN A 205 4.34 -21.05 15.74
C ASN A 205 3.90 -19.91 16.67
N SER A 206 4.82 -19.08 17.16
CA SER A 206 4.47 -17.97 18.04
C SER A 206 3.54 -16.98 17.34
N ARG A 207 2.55 -16.48 18.07
CA ARG A 207 1.64 -15.43 17.60
C ARG A 207 2.17 -14.04 17.93
N GLU A 208 2.99 -13.93 18.97
CA GLU A 208 3.51 -12.67 19.47
C GLU A 208 4.75 -12.26 18.69
N ILE A 209 4.79 -10.98 18.31
CA ILE A 209 5.93 -10.37 17.65
C ILE A 209 6.91 -9.97 18.74
N TYR A 210 8.14 -10.49 18.67
CA TYR A 210 9.17 -10.21 19.66
C TYR A 210 9.94 -8.94 19.31
N LEU A 211 10.28 -8.78 18.03
CA LEU A 211 11.08 -7.67 17.53
C LEU A 211 10.64 -7.29 16.12
N TYR A 212 10.81 -6.01 15.76
CA TYR A 212 10.72 -5.54 14.39
C TYR A 212 12.13 -5.23 13.88
N THR A 213 12.41 -5.60 12.64
CA THR A 213 13.67 -5.28 11.97
C THR A 213 13.43 -4.55 10.67
N GLU A 214 14.23 -3.53 10.41
CA GLU A 214 14.28 -2.84 9.12
C GLU A 214 15.12 -3.65 8.14
N VAL A 215 14.66 -3.74 6.90
CA VAL A 215 15.29 -4.46 5.79
C VAL A 215 15.25 -3.55 4.57
N GLU A 216 16.42 -3.29 3.99
CA GLU A 216 16.59 -2.37 2.86
C GLU A 216 16.05 -2.98 1.56
N THR A 217 16.36 -4.25 1.29
CA THR A 217 16.04 -4.86 -0.01
C THR A 217 14.93 -5.90 0.13
N ILE A 218 13.68 -5.49 -0.10
CA ILE A 218 12.59 -6.44 -0.33
C ILE A 218 11.82 -6.13 -1.61
N PHE A 219 11.23 -7.17 -2.20
CA PHE A 219 10.43 -7.06 -3.42
C PHE A 219 8.95 -7.22 -3.09
N ILE A 220 8.11 -6.30 -3.55
CA ILE A 220 6.70 -6.24 -3.16
C ILE A 220 5.81 -6.34 -4.39
N ASP A 221 4.84 -7.27 -4.35
CA ASP A 221 3.73 -7.30 -5.30
C ASP A 221 2.68 -6.27 -4.84
N LEU A 222 2.55 -5.16 -5.57
CA LEU A 222 1.62 -4.07 -5.25
C LEU A 222 0.15 -4.52 -5.26
N LEU A 223 -0.19 -5.54 -6.05
CA LEU A 223 -1.56 -6.03 -6.20
C LEU A 223 -1.93 -6.99 -5.08
N LEU A 224 -1.08 -7.99 -4.82
CA LEU A 224 -1.35 -9.03 -3.83
C LEU A 224 -0.90 -8.66 -2.42
N LYS A 225 -0.09 -7.60 -2.27
CA LYS A 225 0.59 -7.21 -1.01
C LYS A 225 1.43 -8.34 -0.43
N GLU A 226 1.95 -9.20 -1.30
CA GLU A 226 2.90 -10.24 -0.95
C GLU A 226 4.33 -9.69 -1.03
N ILE A 227 5.17 -10.17 -0.11
CA ILE A 227 6.58 -9.77 -0.04
C ILE A 227 7.48 -10.93 -0.41
N TYR A 228 8.52 -10.61 -1.17
CA TYR A 228 9.48 -11.54 -1.74
C TYR A 228 10.89 -11.11 -1.32
N MET A 229 11.74 -12.08 -1.02
CA MET A 229 13.12 -11.85 -0.60
C MET A 229 14.04 -12.89 -1.22
N VAL A 230 15.23 -12.47 -1.63
CA VAL A 230 16.24 -13.37 -2.20
C VAL A 230 16.75 -14.29 -1.08
N LYS A 231 16.94 -15.57 -1.39
CA LYS A 231 17.37 -16.59 -0.43
C LYS A 231 18.63 -16.20 0.34
N ASP A 232 19.65 -15.68 -0.35
CA ASP A 232 20.91 -15.28 0.29
C ASP A 232 20.74 -14.15 1.31
N GLU A 233 19.86 -13.18 1.03
CA GLU A 233 19.53 -12.09 1.96
C GLU A 233 18.71 -12.60 3.14
N PHE A 234 17.75 -13.48 2.87
CA PHE A 234 16.95 -14.13 3.90
C PHE A 234 17.83 -14.93 4.87
N ASP A 235 18.77 -15.72 4.35
CA ASP A 235 19.67 -16.55 5.16
C ASP A 235 20.62 -15.67 6.02
N LYS A 236 21.14 -14.56 5.47
CA LYS A 236 21.91 -13.56 6.23
C LYS A 236 21.10 -12.95 7.36
N LEU A 237 19.85 -12.56 7.08
CA LEU A 237 18.96 -11.97 8.06
C LEU A 237 18.60 -12.97 9.17
N GLN A 238 18.27 -14.21 8.80
CA GLN A 238 17.95 -15.28 9.73
C GLN A 238 19.14 -15.64 10.64
N ALA A 239 20.38 -15.59 10.12
CA ALA A 239 21.59 -15.77 10.91
C ALA A 239 21.83 -14.62 11.90
N ARG A 240 21.63 -13.36 11.46
CA ARG A 240 21.84 -12.16 12.28
C ARG A 240 20.93 -12.10 13.51
N TYR A 241 19.70 -12.57 13.39
CA TYR A 241 18.69 -12.47 14.45
C TYR A 241 18.38 -13.79 15.17
N SER A 242 19.18 -14.84 14.97
CA SER A 242 19.05 -16.10 15.71
C SER A 242 19.16 -15.85 17.23
N PRO A 243 18.22 -16.32 18.08
CA PRO A 243 17.29 -17.43 17.84
C PRO A 243 15.91 -17.04 17.25
N LEU A 244 15.66 -15.76 16.99
CA LEU A 244 14.38 -15.30 16.45
C LEU A 244 14.17 -15.80 15.01
N VAL A 245 12.93 -16.06 14.66
CA VAL A 245 12.52 -16.69 13.41
C VAL A 245 11.63 -15.76 12.60
N LEU A 246 11.96 -15.62 11.31
CA LEU A 246 11.10 -14.98 10.33
C LEU A 246 10.12 -16.01 9.74
N LYS A 247 8.82 -15.70 9.73
CA LYS A 247 7.82 -16.58 9.09
C LYS A 247 7.95 -16.46 7.58
N HIS A 248 8.22 -17.57 6.91
CA HIS A 248 8.46 -17.60 5.47
C HIS A 248 7.78 -18.77 4.77
N ARG A 249 7.73 -18.69 3.43
CA ARG A 249 7.33 -19.75 2.50
C ARG A 249 8.39 -19.86 1.42
N GLN A 250 8.93 -21.06 1.22
CA GLN A 250 9.92 -21.27 0.18
C GLN A 250 9.26 -21.53 -1.17
N LEU A 251 9.66 -20.76 -2.19
CA LEU A 251 9.19 -20.91 -3.56
C LEU A 251 10.32 -21.53 -4.40
N THR A 252 10.36 -22.86 -4.45
CA THR A 252 11.42 -23.62 -5.14
C THR A 252 11.24 -23.70 -6.66
N ALA A 253 10.06 -23.39 -7.17
CA ALA A 253 9.81 -23.28 -8.58
C ALA A 253 8.66 -22.31 -8.81
N ILE A 254 8.82 -21.41 -9.78
CA ILE A 254 7.67 -20.90 -10.50
C ILE A 254 7.02 -22.17 -11.05
N LYS A 255 5.85 -22.55 -10.53
CA LYS A 255 4.99 -23.47 -11.24
C LYS A 255 4.68 -22.76 -12.56
N HIS A 256 5.55 -22.95 -13.55
CA HIS A 256 5.27 -22.62 -14.93
C HIS A 256 4.07 -23.48 -15.26
N PRO A 257 2.90 -22.92 -15.56
CA PRO A 257 1.83 -23.69 -16.17
C PRO A 257 2.27 -23.97 -17.61
N VAL A 258 3.20 -24.91 -17.77
CA VAL A 258 3.69 -25.36 -19.08
C VAL A 258 3.60 -26.87 -19.10
N ARG A 259 2.41 -27.37 -19.45
CA ARG A 259 2.18 -28.26 -20.61
C ARG A 259 0.78 -28.86 -20.56
N GLU A 260 -0.17 -28.17 -21.19
CA GLU A 260 -1.34 -28.84 -21.78
C GLU A 260 -1.76 -28.17 -23.11
N LYS A 261 -0.79 -27.59 -23.83
CA LYS A 261 -0.98 -27.11 -25.20
C LYS A 261 0.13 -27.65 -26.11
N GLN A 262 0.02 -28.92 -26.44
CA GLN A 262 0.59 -29.48 -27.68
C GLN A 262 -0.46 -30.33 -28.45
N SER A 263 -1.77 -30.18 -28.19
CA SER A 263 -2.82 -30.95 -28.90
C SER A 263 -3.91 -30.12 -29.60
N ALA A 264 -3.81 -28.79 -29.65
CA ALA A 264 -4.87 -27.97 -30.26
C ALA A 264 -4.60 -27.49 -31.69
N ASP A 265 -3.36 -27.59 -32.20
CA ASP A 265 -3.00 -27.04 -33.53
C ASP A 265 -3.15 -28.03 -34.69
N THR A 266 -3.90 -29.13 -34.53
CA THR A 266 -4.19 -30.07 -35.65
C THR A 266 -5.67 -30.38 -35.86
N ALA A 267 -6.57 -29.73 -35.12
CA ALA A 267 -8.00 -29.77 -35.43
C ALA A 267 -8.46 -28.39 -35.88
N GLY A 268 -8.80 -28.26 -37.16
CA GLY A 268 -9.46 -27.08 -37.70
C GLY A 268 -10.82 -26.88 -37.03
N ILE A 269 -10.84 -26.19 -35.90
CA ILE A 269 -12.06 -25.83 -35.19
C ILE A 269 -12.67 -24.65 -35.96
N GLN A 270 -13.59 -24.97 -36.87
CA GLN A 270 -14.61 -24.03 -37.32
C GLN A 270 -15.38 -23.54 -36.10
N TRP A 271 -15.45 -22.22 -35.94
CA TRP A 271 -16.33 -21.57 -34.98
C TRP A 271 -17.78 -21.82 -35.39
N GLY A 272 -18.35 -22.92 -34.91
CA GLY A 272 -19.77 -23.21 -35.05
C GLY A 272 -20.58 -22.17 -34.29
N SER A 273 -21.48 -21.50 -34.99
CA SER A 273 -22.55 -20.69 -34.43
C SER A 273 -23.39 -21.58 -33.51
N ILE A 274 -23.17 -21.50 -32.20
CA ILE A 274 -23.94 -22.24 -31.20
C ILE A 274 -25.18 -21.40 -30.87
N ASP A 275 -26.32 -21.84 -31.40
CA ASP A 275 -27.63 -21.42 -30.93
C ASP A 275 -27.75 -21.70 -29.42
N ALA A 276 -27.84 -20.61 -28.65
CA ALA A 276 -27.90 -20.65 -27.20
C ALA A 276 -29.17 -21.36 -26.72
N LYS A 277 -29.00 -22.54 -26.08
CA LYS A 277 -30.05 -23.10 -25.21
C LYS A 277 -30.07 -22.32 -23.90
N PRO A 278 -31.21 -21.73 -23.49
CA PRO A 278 -31.30 -21.00 -22.23
C PRO A 278 -31.36 -21.98 -21.05
N SER A 279 -30.20 -22.27 -20.44
CA SER A 279 -30.15 -22.96 -19.15
C SER A 279 -30.47 -21.98 -18.03
N PHE A 280 -31.64 -22.17 -17.41
CA PHE A 280 -32.09 -21.47 -16.21
C PHE A 280 -31.25 -21.91 -14.99
N LEU A 281 -30.16 -21.20 -14.71
CA LEU A 281 -29.57 -21.18 -13.37
C LEU A 281 -29.74 -19.78 -12.80
N LYS A 282 -30.63 -19.66 -11.81
CA LYS A 282 -30.86 -18.46 -10.99
C LYS A 282 -29.79 -18.41 -9.91
N ASP A 283 -28.68 -17.73 -10.18
CA ASP A 283 -27.86 -17.16 -9.11
C ASP A 283 -28.25 -15.68 -8.93
N PRO A 284 -28.40 -15.19 -7.68
CA PRO A 284 -28.75 -13.80 -7.41
C PRO A 284 -27.52 -12.90 -7.62
N ILE A 285 -27.22 -12.58 -8.88
CA ILE A 285 -26.12 -11.68 -9.28
C ILE A 285 -26.66 -10.30 -9.74
N GLU A 286 -27.98 -10.13 -9.82
CA GLU A 286 -28.56 -9.01 -10.57
C GLU A 286 -28.40 -7.62 -9.91
N ASP A 287 -28.37 -7.51 -8.58
CA ASP A 287 -28.32 -6.18 -7.94
C ASP A 287 -26.92 -5.54 -7.90
N SER A 288 -25.85 -6.34 -7.91
CA SER A 288 -24.48 -5.80 -7.85
C SER A 288 -23.98 -5.32 -9.24
N LEU A 289 -24.42 -5.97 -10.32
CA LEU A 289 -23.96 -5.69 -11.69
C LEU A 289 -24.27 -4.26 -12.17
N PHE A 290 -25.40 -3.70 -11.78
CA PHE A 290 -25.74 -2.31 -12.14
C PHE A 290 -24.85 -1.29 -11.43
N SER A 291 -24.42 -1.58 -10.19
CA SER A 291 -23.49 -0.74 -9.45
C SER A 291 -22.07 -0.80 -10.04
N GLU A 292 -21.64 -1.97 -10.48
CA GLU A 292 -20.32 -2.20 -11.08
C GLU A 292 -20.20 -1.57 -12.47
N GLN A 293 -21.28 -1.61 -13.26
CA GLN A 293 -21.36 -0.87 -14.53
C GLN A 293 -21.19 0.64 -14.30
N SER A 294 -21.62 1.15 -13.14
CA SER A 294 -21.39 2.55 -12.77
C SER A 294 -19.92 2.87 -12.55
N GLU A 295 -19.09 1.94 -12.07
CA GLU A 295 -17.69 2.23 -11.74
C GLU A 295 -16.84 2.48 -12.99
N LEU A 296 -16.95 1.60 -14.00
CA LEU A 296 -16.22 1.79 -15.26
C LEU A 296 -16.71 3.05 -15.99
N ASN A 297 -18.03 3.29 -15.97
CA ASN A 297 -18.64 4.52 -16.51
C ASN A 297 -18.15 5.78 -15.76
N LYS A 298 -18.01 5.74 -14.43
CA LYS A 298 -17.46 6.84 -13.62
C LYS A 298 -16.02 7.17 -13.99
N MET A 299 -15.25 6.18 -14.46
CA MET A 299 -13.88 6.38 -14.99
C MET A 299 -13.86 6.89 -16.44
N GLY A 300 -15.03 7.13 -17.05
CA GLY A 300 -15.17 7.67 -18.40
C GLY A 300 -15.22 6.61 -19.49
N TYR A 301 -15.37 5.32 -19.15
CA TYR A 301 -15.49 4.27 -20.16
C TYR A 301 -16.89 4.30 -20.77
N ARG A 302 -16.97 4.54 -22.07
CA ARG A 302 -18.22 4.56 -22.84
C ARG A 302 -17.96 4.11 -24.27
N ILE A 303 -18.92 3.43 -24.89
CA ILE A 303 -18.79 3.01 -26.30
C ILE A 303 -19.02 4.19 -27.25
N SER A 304 -20.02 5.02 -26.94
CA SER A 304 -20.40 6.13 -27.80
C SER A 304 -19.60 7.39 -27.49
N GLY A 305 -19.11 8.06 -28.54
CA GLY A 305 -18.51 9.39 -28.43
C GLY A 305 -17.06 9.41 -27.92
N ILE A 306 -16.37 8.27 -27.88
CA ILE A 306 -14.91 8.20 -27.67
C ILE A 306 -14.29 7.16 -28.61
N THR A 307 -13.02 7.37 -28.96
CA THR A 307 -12.27 6.49 -29.87
C THR A 307 -11.82 5.20 -29.17
N ARG A 308 -11.37 4.21 -29.95
CA ARG A 308 -10.82 2.95 -29.40
C ARG A 308 -9.60 3.21 -28.51
N GLU A 309 -8.77 4.17 -28.90
CA GLU A 309 -7.57 4.58 -28.19
C GLU A 309 -7.94 5.19 -26.83
N GLU A 310 -8.92 6.09 -26.80
CA GLU A 310 -9.41 6.71 -25.57
C GLU A 310 -10.05 5.68 -24.63
N ARG A 311 -10.86 4.75 -25.15
CA ARG A 311 -11.39 3.63 -24.35
C ARG A 311 -10.27 2.79 -23.77
N TRP A 312 -9.27 2.49 -24.58
CA TRP A 312 -8.12 1.71 -24.14
C TRP A 312 -7.34 2.42 -23.02
N GLU A 313 -7.17 3.73 -23.09
CA GLU A 313 -6.56 4.53 -22.01
C GLU A 313 -7.37 4.48 -20.71
N VAL A 314 -8.69 4.55 -20.80
CA VAL A 314 -9.56 4.38 -19.62
C VAL A 314 -9.37 2.99 -19.02
N LEU A 315 -9.35 1.94 -19.84
CA LEU A 315 -9.14 0.57 -19.36
C LEU A 315 -7.77 0.38 -18.70
N ARG A 316 -6.70 0.97 -19.26
CA ARG A 316 -5.37 0.94 -18.63
C ARG A 316 -5.35 1.57 -17.24
N ARG A 317 -6.12 2.64 -17.02
CA ARG A 317 -6.27 3.27 -15.70
C ARG A 317 -7.20 2.50 -14.78
N ALA A 318 -8.23 1.86 -15.33
CA ALA A 318 -9.21 1.09 -14.57
C ALA A 318 -8.64 -0.22 -14.02
N ILE A 319 -7.71 -0.88 -14.73
CA ILE A 319 -7.14 -2.17 -14.29
C ILE A 319 -6.40 -2.05 -12.94
N PRO A 320 -5.48 -1.09 -12.72
CA PRO A 320 -4.86 -0.91 -11.41
C PRO A 320 -5.87 -0.52 -10.31
N ALA A 321 -6.91 0.23 -10.65
CA ALA A 321 -7.88 0.74 -9.67
C ALA A 321 -8.92 -0.30 -9.24
N LEU A 322 -9.48 -1.05 -10.19
CA LEU A 322 -10.61 -1.97 -9.99
C LEU A 322 -10.19 -3.45 -10.04
N GLY A 323 -9.04 -3.75 -10.62
CA GLY A 323 -8.56 -5.10 -10.90
C GLY A 323 -9.07 -5.65 -12.23
N LEU A 324 -8.20 -6.41 -12.92
CA LEU A 324 -8.48 -6.99 -14.24
C LEU A 324 -9.76 -7.84 -14.27
N LYS A 325 -9.94 -8.72 -13.26
CA LYS A 325 -11.11 -9.59 -13.16
C LYS A 325 -12.43 -8.81 -13.13
N LYS A 326 -12.48 -7.71 -12.37
CA LYS A 326 -13.68 -6.87 -12.24
C LYS A 326 -13.99 -6.16 -13.55
N VAL A 327 -12.98 -5.56 -14.19
CA VAL A 327 -13.12 -4.89 -15.50
C VAL A 327 -13.63 -5.86 -16.57
N VAL A 328 -13.05 -7.05 -16.67
CA VAL A 328 -13.45 -8.10 -17.62
C VAL A 328 -14.88 -8.59 -17.35
N ASN A 329 -15.26 -8.76 -16.08
CA ASN A 329 -16.62 -9.14 -15.69
C ASN A 329 -17.65 -8.08 -16.09
N ILE A 330 -17.36 -6.80 -15.84
CA ILE A 330 -18.26 -5.68 -16.22
C ILE A 330 -18.48 -5.67 -17.74
N ILE A 331 -17.42 -5.72 -18.54
CA ILE A 331 -17.54 -5.68 -20.00
C ILE A 331 -18.26 -6.92 -20.54
N SER A 332 -17.88 -8.12 -20.06
CA SER A 332 -18.55 -9.36 -20.49
C SER A 332 -20.00 -9.45 -20.05
N ALA A 333 -20.37 -8.86 -18.91
CA ALA A 333 -21.76 -8.75 -18.48
C ALA A 333 -22.56 -7.82 -19.42
N ASN A 334 -21.98 -6.70 -19.86
CA ASN A 334 -22.62 -5.82 -20.84
C ASN A 334 -22.90 -6.52 -22.17
N VAL A 335 -21.92 -7.28 -22.69
CA VAL A 335 -22.09 -8.11 -23.89
C VAL A 335 -23.24 -9.09 -23.71
N ARG A 336 -23.21 -9.89 -22.64
CA ARG A 336 -24.26 -10.89 -22.34
C ARG A 336 -25.63 -10.26 -22.17
N LEU A 337 -25.71 -9.14 -21.46
CA LEU A 337 -26.96 -8.42 -21.22
C LEU A 337 -27.56 -7.92 -22.53
N ARG A 338 -26.75 -7.35 -23.45
CA ARG A 338 -27.26 -6.88 -24.74
C ARG A 338 -27.62 -8.01 -25.68
N LYS A 339 -26.84 -9.09 -25.75
CA LYS A 339 -27.20 -10.28 -26.54
C LYS A 339 -28.52 -10.92 -26.09
N ARG A 340 -28.79 -10.95 -24.77
CA ARG A 340 -30.04 -11.51 -24.21
C ARG A 340 -31.31 -10.70 -24.50
N GLN A 341 -31.21 -9.43 -24.89
CA GLN A 341 -32.39 -8.62 -25.21
C GLN A 341 -33.03 -9.09 -26.54
N LYS A 342 -34.36 -8.98 -26.68
CA LYS A 342 -35.05 -9.31 -27.94
C LYS A 342 -34.49 -8.45 -29.08
N ASN A 343 -33.96 -9.10 -30.12
CA ASN A 343 -33.22 -8.48 -31.23
C ASN A 343 -32.01 -7.64 -30.78
N GLY A 344 -31.46 -7.93 -29.61
CA GLY A 344 -30.38 -7.16 -29.01
C GLY A 344 -29.06 -7.27 -29.77
N GLU A 345 -28.76 -8.43 -30.34
CA GLU A 345 -27.57 -8.63 -31.18
C GLU A 345 -27.54 -7.68 -32.38
N GLN A 346 -28.66 -7.52 -33.08
CA GLN A 346 -28.79 -6.60 -34.21
C GLN A 346 -28.83 -5.15 -33.74
N LYS A 347 -29.63 -4.85 -32.70
CA LYS A 347 -29.81 -3.48 -32.21
C LYS A 347 -28.54 -2.89 -31.60
N TYR A 348 -27.74 -3.70 -30.92
CA TYR A 348 -26.51 -3.27 -30.24
C TYR A 348 -25.25 -3.85 -30.90
N GLN A 349 -25.32 -4.24 -32.17
CA GLN A 349 -24.22 -4.87 -32.90
C GLN A 349 -22.91 -4.08 -32.76
N TYR A 350 -22.97 -2.76 -32.95
CA TYR A 350 -21.82 -1.89 -32.81
C TYR A 350 -21.20 -1.95 -31.40
N ALA A 351 -22.02 -1.80 -30.36
CA ALA A 351 -21.52 -1.81 -28.98
C ALA A 351 -20.98 -3.17 -28.55
N ILE A 352 -21.63 -4.26 -28.96
CA ILE A 352 -21.16 -5.63 -28.72
C ILE A 352 -19.79 -5.82 -29.38
N THR A 353 -19.64 -5.41 -30.63
CA THR A 353 -18.37 -5.52 -31.37
C THR A 353 -17.24 -4.76 -30.69
N GLU A 354 -17.50 -3.53 -30.22
CA GLU A 354 -16.49 -2.73 -29.52
C GLU A 354 -16.12 -3.31 -28.14
N TRP A 355 -17.09 -3.84 -27.38
CA TRP A 355 -16.79 -4.53 -26.12
C TRP A 355 -16.01 -5.82 -26.33
N GLU A 356 -16.34 -6.62 -27.35
CA GLU A 356 -15.61 -7.84 -27.70
C GLU A 356 -14.18 -7.52 -28.16
N TYR A 357 -13.99 -6.44 -28.92
CA TYR A 357 -12.67 -5.93 -29.26
C TYR A 357 -11.85 -5.57 -28.01
N ASP A 358 -12.44 -4.79 -27.09
CA ASP A 358 -11.77 -4.37 -25.85
C ASP A 358 -11.41 -5.60 -24.98
N LEU A 359 -12.30 -6.59 -24.87
CA LEU A 359 -12.02 -7.86 -24.19
C LEU A 359 -10.87 -8.62 -24.85
N SER A 360 -10.82 -8.69 -26.18
CA SER A 360 -9.74 -9.36 -26.90
C SER A 360 -8.37 -8.71 -26.63
N GLN A 361 -8.34 -7.37 -26.54
CA GLN A 361 -7.13 -6.62 -26.23
C GLN A 361 -6.69 -6.83 -24.77
N LEU A 362 -7.64 -6.81 -23.83
CA LEU A 362 -7.36 -7.13 -22.42
C LEU A 362 -6.80 -8.55 -22.28
N LYS A 363 -7.36 -9.51 -23.01
CA LYS A 363 -6.87 -10.89 -23.01
C LYS A 363 -5.46 -10.97 -23.57
N LYS A 364 -5.18 -10.29 -24.68
CA LYS A 364 -3.86 -10.29 -25.31
C LYS A 364 -2.78 -9.69 -24.41
N LYS A 365 -3.07 -8.61 -23.68
CA LYS A 365 -2.06 -7.87 -22.90
C LYS A 365 -1.92 -8.34 -21.46
N TYR A 366 -3.01 -8.73 -20.81
CA TYR A 366 -3.04 -8.93 -19.36
C TYR A 366 -3.46 -10.33 -18.93
N TYR A 367 -3.78 -11.23 -19.87
CA TYR A 367 -4.13 -12.59 -19.48
C TYR A 367 -2.88 -13.36 -19.05
N TYR A 368 -2.74 -13.53 -17.74
CA TYR A 368 -1.91 -14.54 -17.11
C TYR A 368 -2.82 -15.66 -16.59
N ASP A 369 -2.31 -16.89 -16.59
CA ASP A 369 -3.03 -18.17 -16.40
C ASP A 369 -3.65 -18.39 -14.99
N GLY A 370 -3.98 -17.30 -14.27
CA GLY A 370 -4.48 -17.29 -12.89
C GLY A 370 -5.97 -16.98 -12.73
N PHE A 371 -6.69 -16.58 -13.78
CA PHE A 371 -8.14 -16.42 -13.72
C PHE A 371 -8.83 -17.02 -14.95
N LYS A 372 -10.02 -17.63 -14.76
CA LYS A 372 -10.82 -18.12 -15.88
C LYS A 372 -11.43 -16.94 -16.63
N TRP A 373 -11.08 -16.81 -17.91
CA TRP A 373 -11.68 -15.78 -18.76
C TRP A 373 -13.16 -16.11 -18.97
N PRO A 374 -14.10 -15.18 -18.76
CA PRO A 374 -15.51 -15.45 -19.00
C PRO A 374 -15.72 -15.75 -20.48
N GLU A 375 -16.31 -16.91 -20.76
CA GLU A 375 -16.76 -17.27 -22.11
C GLU A 375 -17.93 -16.34 -22.48
N SER A 376 -17.78 -15.68 -23.63
CA SER A 376 -18.67 -14.62 -24.13
C SER A 376 -19.84 -15.16 -24.93
#